data_AF-A0A8H9F8E9-F1
#
_entry.id   AF-A0A8H9F8E9-F1
#
_cell.length_a   1.000
_cell.length_b   1.000
_cell.length_c   1.000
_cell.angle_alpha   90.00
_cell.angle_beta   90.00
_cell.angle_gamma   90.00
#
_symmetry.space_group_name_H-M   'P 1'
#
loop_
_entity.id
_entity.type
_entity.pdbx_description
1 polymer ?
#
loop_
_entity_poly.entity_id
_entity_poly.type
_entity_poly.pdbx_seq_one_letter_code
_entity_poly.pdbx_strand_id
1 'polypeptide(L)'
;MIRNKITEIYGKCIFYEHGRAGYCHVQPGEELCYHAHMHALPVNANLKEKLVRDGLFPIKLQEPADIFSKYYELGQYLYYEDTEGQGYLFQINRPIPRQYLRTLTAQAIGKPELADWHKYPELDKLWTGKKKLLRALQGGESN
;
A
#
# COMPACT_ATOMS: atom_id res chain seq x y z
N MET A 1 -6.30 -14.68 -0.50
CA MET A 1 -5.70 -15.39 0.65
C MET A 1 -5.12 -14.43 1.69
N ILE A 2 -4.17 -13.55 1.34
CA ILE A 2 -3.52 -12.64 2.31
C ILE A 2 -4.50 -11.64 2.95
N ARG A 3 -5.32 -10.94 2.14
CA ARG A 3 -6.36 -10.02 2.67
C ARG A 3 -7.25 -10.70 3.70
N ASN A 4 -7.82 -11.85 3.38
CA ASN A 4 -8.72 -12.56 4.30
C ASN A 4 -8.04 -12.83 5.63
N LYS A 5 -6.79 -13.29 5.62
CA LYS A 5 -6.03 -13.58 6.84
C LYS A 5 -5.72 -12.31 7.64
N ILE A 6 -5.32 -11.22 6.97
CA ILE A 6 -5.07 -9.93 7.64
C ILE A 6 -6.38 -9.39 8.23
N THR A 7 -7.48 -9.46 7.49
CA THR A 7 -8.79 -8.98 7.93
C THR A 7 -9.33 -9.77 9.11
N GLU A 8 -9.19 -11.09 9.09
CA GLU A 8 -9.56 -11.98 10.20
C GLU A 8 -8.78 -11.62 11.48
N ILE A 9 -7.47 -11.38 11.36
CA ILE A 9 -6.59 -11.17 12.52
C ILE A 9 -6.68 -9.73 13.04
N TYR A 10 -6.75 -8.74 12.15
CA TYR A 10 -6.55 -7.32 12.50
C TYR A 10 -7.73 -6.41 12.16
N GLY A 11 -8.79 -6.93 11.52
CA GLY A 11 -9.91 -6.14 11.03
C GLY A 11 -9.62 -5.49 9.67
N LYS A 12 -10.42 -4.49 9.30
CA LYS A 12 -10.33 -3.85 7.97
C LYS A 12 -8.89 -3.47 7.60
N CYS A 13 -8.55 -3.66 6.34
CA CYS A 13 -7.21 -3.38 5.82
C CYS A 13 -7.26 -2.74 4.44
N ILE A 14 -6.29 -1.89 4.17
CA ILE A 14 -6.00 -1.35 2.84
C ILE A 14 -4.69 -1.93 2.34
N PHE A 15 -4.53 -1.95 1.02
CA PHE A 15 -3.26 -2.30 0.40
C PHE A 15 -2.80 -1.16 -0.49
N TYR A 16 -1.50 -0.98 -0.61
CA TYR A 16 -0.96 -0.09 -1.62
C TYR A 16 0.44 -0.46 -2.04
N GLU A 17 0.78 -0.04 -3.25
CA GLU A 17 2.12 -0.13 -3.81
C GLU A 17 2.44 1.15 -4.58
N HIS A 18 3.72 1.49 -4.60
CA HIS A 18 4.24 2.71 -5.21
C HIS A 18 4.74 2.53 -6.64
N GLY A 19 4.78 1.30 -7.17
CA GLY A 19 5.38 1.01 -8.48
C GLY A 19 6.77 1.64 -8.60
N ARG A 20 7.03 2.35 -9.71
CA ARG A 20 8.23 3.21 -9.86
C ARG A 20 8.07 4.62 -9.29
N ALA A 21 6.88 4.99 -8.79
CA ALA A 21 6.52 6.33 -8.36
C ALA A 21 6.73 6.53 -6.84
N GLY A 22 7.61 7.46 -6.43
CA GLY A 22 7.65 7.92 -5.03
C GLY A 22 8.59 7.18 -4.08
N TYR A 23 9.51 6.34 -4.60
CA TYR A 23 10.63 5.81 -3.80
C TYR A 23 12.01 5.96 -4.48
N CYS A 24 12.08 5.72 -5.79
CA CYS A 24 13.35 5.69 -6.52
C CYS A 24 13.60 7.07 -7.19
N HIS A 25 14.60 7.83 -6.70
CA HIS A 25 15.28 8.86 -7.50
C HIS A 25 16.00 8.13 -8.63
N VAL A 26 15.29 7.80 -9.72
CA VAL A 26 15.92 7.18 -10.88
C VAL A 26 16.82 8.22 -11.53
N GLN A 27 18.13 8.12 -11.25
CA GLN A 27 19.14 8.80 -12.05
C GLN A 27 19.28 8.08 -13.40
N PRO A 28 19.67 8.79 -14.48
CA PRO A 28 19.98 8.14 -15.75
C PRO A 28 21.10 7.10 -15.54
N GLY A 29 20.79 5.82 -15.76
CA GLY A 29 21.77 4.71 -15.65
C GLY A 29 21.57 3.73 -14.49
N GLU A 30 20.63 3.95 -13.58
CA GLU A 30 20.30 2.94 -12.55
C GLU A 30 19.25 1.94 -13.05
N GLU A 31 19.66 0.69 -13.27
CA GLU A 31 18.84 -0.35 -13.87
C GLU A 31 17.83 -1.02 -12.92
N LEU A 32 17.93 -0.95 -11.58
CA LEU A 32 17.11 -1.81 -10.71
C LEU A 32 16.27 -1.07 -9.67
N CYS A 33 14.96 -1.00 -9.92
CA CYS A 33 13.93 -0.95 -8.87
C CYS A 33 12.90 -2.06 -9.25
N TYR A 34 13.36 -3.32 -9.35
CA TYR A 34 12.59 -4.50 -9.81
C TYR A 34 11.66 -5.12 -8.75
N HIS A 35 11.49 -4.50 -7.59
CA HIS A 35 10.75 -5.10 -6.49
C HIS A 35 9.44 -4.36 -6.26
N ALA A 36 8.40 -4.83 -6.96
CA ALA A 36 7.03 -4.61 -6.54
C ALA A 36 6.89 -5.11 -5.10
N HIS A 37 6.62 -4.21 -4.16
CA HIS A 37 6.31 -4.57 -2.78
C HIS A 37 4.95 -4.00 -2.40
N MET A 38 4.06 -4.91 -2.02
CA MET A 38 2.74 -4.57 -1.56
C MET A 38 2.79 -4.27 -0.07
N HIS A 39 2.35 -3.09 0.32
CA HIS A 39 2.05 -2.80 1.71
C HIS A 39 0.63 -3.27 2.04
N ALA A 40 0.49 -4.01 3.14
CA ALA A 40 -0.81 -4.38 3.70
C ALA A 40 -0.96 -3.74 5.08
N LEU A 41 -1.89 -2.80 5.23
CA LEU A 41 -2.05 -2.01 6.45
C LEU A 41 -3.40 -2.32 7.10
N PRO A 42 -3.43 -2.82 8.34
CA PRO A 42 -4.66 -3.09 9.06
C PRO A 42 -5.27 -1.79 9.61
N VAL A 43 -5.79 -0.96 8.70
CA VAL A 43 -6.43 0.32 9.00
C VAL A 43 -7.75 0.42 8.25
N ASN A 44 -8.72 1.09 8.87
CA ASN A 44 -9.98 1.46 8.24
C ASN A 44 -9.86 2.89 7.70
N ALA A 45 -9.23 3.06 6.54
CA ALA A 45 -8.99 4.35 5.92
C ALA A 45 -9.39 4.34 4.43
N ASN A 46 -9.84 5.49 3.91
CA ASN A 46 -10.12 5.67 2.49
C ASN A 46 -9.17 6.72 1.89
N LEU A 47 -8.18 6.26 1.12
CA LEU A 47 -7.21 7.17 0.47
C LEU A 47 -7.70 7.69 -0.89
N LYS A 48 -8.66 7.01 -1.52
CA LYS A 48 -9.14 7.32 -2.88
C LYS A 48 -9.62 8.76 -3.01
N GLU A 49 -10.42 9.22 -2.04
CA GLU A 49 -10.96 10.58 -2.05
C GLU A 49 -9.87 11.65 -1.98
N LYS A 50 -8.79 11.38 -1.24
CA LYS A 50 -7.63 12.29 -1.16
C LYS A 50 -6.84 12.27 -2.47
N LEU A 51 -6.58 11.09 -3.02
CA LEU A 51 -5.91 10.94 -4.33
C LEU A 51 -6.66 11.69 -5.44
N VAL A 52 -7.99 11.56 -5.48
CA VAL A 52 -8.85 12.30 -6.42
C VAL A 52 -8.76 13.81 -6.21
N ARG A 53 -8.84 14.28 -4.96
CA ARG A 53 -8.70 15.71 -4.65
C ARG A 53 -7.35 16.28 -5.04
N ASP A 54 -6.30 15.47 -5.01
CA ASP A 54 -4.98 15.88 -5.46
C ASP A 54 -4.85 15.88 -6.99
N GLY A 55 -5.89 15.46 -7.72
CA GLY A 55 -5.93 15.44 -9.19
C GLY A 55 -5.41 14.15 -9.79
N LEU A 56 -5.41 13.04 -9.03
CA LEU A 56 -5.12 11.71 -9.54
C LEU A 56 -6.42 10.96 -9.82
N PHE A 57 -6.55 10.42 -11.03
CA PHE A 57 -7.79 9.78 -11.47
C PHE A 57 -7.71 8.26 -11.33
N PRO A 58 -8.66 7.61 -10.63
CA PRO A 58 -8.63 6.17 -10.41
C PRO A 58 -9.05 5.40 -11.66
N ILE A 59 -8.23 4.43 -12.05
CA ILE A 59 -8.55 3.37 -12.99
C ILE A 59 -8.93 2.16 -12.14
N LYS A 60 -10.23 1.83 -12.12
CA LYS A 60 -10.75 0.67 -11.38
C LYS A 60 -10.28 -0.62 -12.06
N LEU A 61 -9.63 -1.51 -11.31
CA LEU A 61 -9.28 -2.83 -11.80
C LEU A 61 -10.49 -3.77 -11.74
N GLN A 62 -10.67 -4.60 -12.76
CA GLN A 62 -11.70 -5.66 -12.73
C GLN A 62 -11.14 -6.88 -12.02
N GLU A 63 -9.88 -7.22 -12.32
CA GLU A 63 -9.16 -8.32 -11.67
C GLU A 63 -7.77 -7.87 -11.21
N PRO A 64 -7.23 -8.44 -10.12
CA PRO A 64 -5.87 -8.12 -9.68
C PRO A 64 -4.79 -8.36 -10.75
N ALA A 65 -5.00 -9.33 -11.65
CA ALA A 65 -4.10 -9.64 -12.75
C ALA A 65 -3.95 -8.48 -13.76
N ASP A 66 -4.93 -7.57 -13.83
CA ASP A 66 -4.90 -6.40 -14.71
C ASP A 66 -3.77 -5.43 -14.36
N ILE A 67 -3.15 -5.55 -13.18
CA ILE A 67 -2.08 -4.65 -12.75
C ILE A 67 -0.87 -4.70 -13.71
N PHE A 68 -0.54 -5.89 -14.24
CA PHE A 68 0.61 -6.07 -15.13
C PHE A 68 0.36 -5.48 -16.51
N SER A 69 -0.82 -5.73 -17.09
CA SER A 69 -1.17 -5.16 -18.40
C SER A 69 -1.22 -3.63 -18.33
N LYS A 70 -1.79 -3.09 -17.25
CA LYS A 70 -1.85 -1.65 -17.01
C LYS A 70 -0.51 -1.03 -16.67
N TYR A 71 0.40 -1.75 -16.01
CA TYR A 71 1.77 -1.27 -15.81
C TYR A 71 2.48 -0.95 -17.13
N TYR A 72 2.42 -1.86 -18.12
CA TYR A 72 3.04 -1.65 -19.42
C TYR A 72 2.42 -0.47 -20.19
N GLU A 73 1.14 -0.19 -19.98
CA GLU A 73 0.42 0.91 -20.61
C GLU A 73 0.74 2.27 -19.95
N LEU A 74 0.76 2.33 -18.62
CA LEU A 74 0.76 3.58 -17.86
C LEU A 74 2.16 4.05 -17.45
N GLY A 75 3.13 3.13 -17.39
CA GLY A 75 4.49 3.41 -16.90
C GLY A 75 4.52 3.59 -15.38
N GLN A 76 4.55 4.84 -14.91
CA GLN A 76 4.56 5.14 -13.47
C GLN A 76 3.14 5.15 -12.90
N TYR A 77 2.93 4.45 -11.79
CA TYR A 77 1.61 4.30 -11.19
C TYR A 77 1.68 4.24 -9.66
N LEU A 78 0.53 4.48 -9.01
CA LEU A 78 0.25 4.07 -7.64
C LEU A 78 -0.87 3.03 -7.65
N TYR A 79 -0.69 1.95 -6.91
CA TYR A 79 -1.75 0.98 -6.65
C TYR A 79 -2.34 1.24 -5.28
N TYR A 80 -3.67 1.18 -5.18
CA TYR A 80 -4.40 1.26 -3.93
C TYR A 80 -5.59 0.30 -3.96
N GLU A 81 -5.72 -0.49 -2.91
CA GLU A 81 -6.85 -1.37 -2.64
C GLU A 81 -7.57 -0.89 -1.39
N ASP A 82 -8.87 -0.62 -1.51
CA ASP A 82 -9.66 -0.15 -0.38
C ASP A 82 -10.00 -1.25 0.63
N THR A 83 -10.78 -0.90 1.67
CA THR A 83 -11.16 -1.84 2.73
C THR A 83 -12.08 -2.96 2.26
N GLU A 84 -12.75 -2.77 1.13
CA GLU A 84 -13.68 -3.73 0.53
C GLU A 84 -12.98 -4.63 -0.50
N GLY A 85 -11.66 -4.44 -0.70
CA GLY A 85 -10.87 -5.23 -1.64
C GLY A 85 -10.91 -4.71 -3.08
N GLN A 86 -11.48 -3.54 -3.33
CA GLN A 86 -11.49 -2.97 -4.66
C GLN A 86 -10.14 -2.32 -4.98
N GLY A 87 -9.47 -2.84 -6.00
CA GLY A 87 -8.21 -2.32 -6.52
C GLY A 87 -8.39 -1.14 -7.48
N TYR A 88 -7.47 -0.19 -7.39
CA TYR A 88 -7.39 1.01 -8.22
C TYR A 88 -5.94 1.28 -8.61
N LEU A 89 -5.74 1.69 -9.86
CA LEU A 89 -4.50 2.28 -10.34
C LEU A 89 -4.65 3.78 -10.54
N PHE A 90 -3.59 4.51 -10.23
CA PHE A 90 -3.50 5.93 -10.50
C PHE A 90 -2.24 6.16 -11.33
N GLN A 91 -2.41 6.64 -12.57
CA GLN A 91 -1.26 7.00 -13.40
C GLN A 91 -0.55 8.21 -12.80
N ILE A 92 0.78 8.16 -12.80
CA ILE A 92 1.62 9.23 -12.29
C ILE A 92 2.38 9.86 -13.47
N ASN A 93 1.93 11.03 -13.87
CA ASN A 93 2.50 11.83 -14.97
C ASN A 93 3.21 13.10 -14.46
N ARG A 94 3.42 13.20 -13.14
CA ARG A 94 4.04 14.35 -12.47
C ARG A 94 4.82 13.86 -11.24
N PRO A 95 5.79 14.65 -10.75
CA PRO A 95 6.47 14.34 -9.49
C PRO A 95 5.47 14.17 -8.35
N ILE A 96 5.65 13.13 -7.55
CA ILE A 96 4.92 12.92 -6.30
C ILE A 96 5.89 12.92 -5.12
N PRO A 97 5.45 13.36 -3.92
CA PRO A 97 6.28 13.32 -2.73
C PRO A 97 6.80 11.90 -2.45
N ARG A 98 8.02 11.81 -1.90
CA ARG A 98 8.55 10.54 -1.40
C ARG A 98 7.62 9.98 -0.32
N GLN A 99 7.39 8.67 -0.32
CA GLN A 99 6.50 8.01 0.65
C GLN A 99 5.06 8.58 0.69
N TYR A 100 4.56 9.05 -0.45
CA TYR A 100 3.26 9.74 -0.55
C TYR A 100 2.10 8.97 0.09
N LEU A 101 1.84 7.72 -0.33
CA LEU A 101 0.75 6.91 0.24
C LEU A 101 0.91 6.62 1.75
N ARG A 102 2.15 6.52 2.24
CA ARG A 102 2.43 6.41 3.69
C ARG A 102 1.99 7.68 4.41
N THR A 103 2.34 8.84 3.87
CA THR A 103 1.95 10.15 4.40
C THR A 103 0.43 10.30 4.41
N LEU A 104 -0.24 9.93 3.31
CA LEU A 104 -1.70 9.96 3.23
C LEU A 104 -2.34 9.02 4.25
N THR A 105 -1.76 7.84 4.48
CA THR A 105 -2.28 6.90 5.47
C THR A 105 -2.12 7.45 6.88
N ALA A 106 -0.95 7.96 7.23
CA ALA A 106 -0.67 8.58 8.53
C ALA A 106 -1.65 9.71 8.84
N GLN A 107 -1.94 10.56 7.85
CA GLN A 107 -2.96 11.60 7.94
C GLN A 107 -4.37 11.02 8.12
N ALA A 108 -4.75 10.01 7.32
CA ALA A 108 -6.09 9.42 7.35
C ALA A 108 -6.39 8.72 8.68
N ILE A 109 -5.39 8.19 9.38
CA ILE A 109 -5.54 7.59 10.72
C ILE A 109 -5.39 8.59 11.88
N GLY A 110 -5.26 9.89 11.57
CA GLY A 110 -5.13 10.96 12.56
C GLY A 110 -3.78 10.99 13.28
N LYS A 111 -2.72 10.43 12.68
CA LYS A 111 -1.37 10.32 13.27
C LYS A 111 -0.30 10.71 12.25
N PRO A 112 -0.27 11.97 11.78
CA PRO A 112 0.61 12.43 10.71
C PRO A 112 2.10 12.19 11.00
N GLU A 113 2.51 12.19 12.27
CA GLU A 113 3.87 11.90 12.71
C GLU A 113 4.37 10.51 12.29
N LEU A 114 3.47 9.53 12.14
CA LEU A 114 3.81 8.17 11.72
C LEU A 114 4.23 8.06 10.25
N ALA A 115 4.13 9.15 9.48
CA ALA A 115 4.72 9.22 8.15
C ALA A 115 6.25 9.08 8.22
N ASP A 116 6.89 9.58 9.28
CA ASP A 116 8.33 9.44 9.52
C ASP A 116 8.62 8.18 10.36
N TRP A 117 8.85 7.06 9.68
CA TRP A 117 9.15 5.79 10.33
C TRP A 117 10.51 5.77 11.04
N HIS A 118 11.45 6.62 10.63
CA HIS A 118 12.77 6.67 11.27
C HIS A 118 12.65 7.31 12.66
N LYS A 119 11.82 8.36 12.77
CA LYS A 119 11.54 9.03 14.04
C LYS A 119 10.49 8.30 14.89
N TYR A 120 9.49 7.69 14.26
CA TYR A 120 8.40 6.97 14.91
C TYR A 120 8.28 5.53 14.39
N PRO A 121 9.22 4.64 14.72
CA PRO A 121 9.27 3.28 14.18
C PRO A 121 8.20 2.34 14.75
N GLU A 122 7.58 2.68 15.88
CA GLU A 122 6.51 1.91 16.52
C GLU A 122 6.86 0.42 16.71
N LEU A 123 8.11 0.13 17.12
CA LEU A 123 8.67 -1.23 17.18
C LEU A 123 7.81 -2.18 18.04
N ASP A 124 7.24 -1.71 19.14
CA ASP A 124 6.37 -2.52 19.99
C ASP A 124 5.12 -3.01 19.27
N LYS A 125 4.51 -2.15 18.43
CA LYS A 125 3.36 -2.53 17.60
C LYS A 125 3.77 -3.51 16.52
N LEU A 126 4.94 -3.31 15.90
CA LEU A 126 5.48 -4.23 14.91
C LEU A 126 5.69 -5.63 15.51
N TRP A 127 6.32 -5.73 16.68
CA TRP A 127 6.57 -7.02 17.32
C TRP A 127 5.28 -7.68 17.83
N THR A 128 4.35 -6.90 18.37
CA THR A 128 3.03 -7.39 18.79
C THR A 128 2.22 -7.91 17.61
N GLY A 129 2.22 -7.19 16.49
CA GLY A 129 1.62 -7.64 15.24
C GLY A 129 2.27 -8.94 14.76
N LYS A 130 3.60 -8.98 14.63
CA LYS A 130 4.32 -10.21 14.22
C LYS A 130 3.94 -11.43 15.05
N LYS A 131 3.89 -11.30 16.38
CA LYS A 131 3.49 -12.40 17.28
C LYS A 131 2.06 -12.86 17.01
N LYS A 132 1.12 -11.93 16.82
CA LYS A 132 -0.29 -12.26 16.52
C LYS A 132 -0.42 -13.00 15.20
N LEU A 133 0.30 -12.55 14.16
CA LEU A 133 0.34 -13.22 12.86
C LEU A 133 0.89 -14.64 12.96
N LEU A 134 2.03 -14.83 13.63
CA LEU A 134 2.66 -16.15 13.77
C LEU A 134 1.76 -17.14 14.49
N ARG A 135 1.09 -16.72 15.56
CA ARG A 135 0.11 -17.57 16.29
C ARG A 135 -1.04 -18.00 15.39
N ALA A 136 -1.59 -17.08 14.61
CA ALA A 136 -2.71 -17.36 13.71
C ALA A 136 -2.32 -18.26 12.51
N LEU A 137 -1.04 -18.30 12.14
CA LEU A 137 -0.52 -19.22 11.13
C LEU A 137 -0.25 -20.61 11.71
N GLN A 138 0.28 -20.71 12.93
CA GLN A 138 0.54 -21.99 13.61
C GLN A 138 -0.74 -22.72 14.03
N GLY A 139 -1.80 -21.99 14.38
CA GLY A 139 -3.10 -22.59 14.73
C GLY A 139 -3.93 -23.09 13.54
N GLY A 140 -3.45 -22.93 12.31
CA GLY A 140 -4.16 -23.32 11.07
C GLY A 140 -3.76 -24.69 10.50
N GLU A 141 -2.76 -25.37 11.06
CA GLU A 141 -2.32 -26.72 10.64
C GLU A 141 -3.02 -27.86 11.41
N SER A 142 -4.10 -27.55 12.13
CA SER A 142 -4.92 -28.55 12.82
C SER A 142 -6.34 -28.50 12.28
N ASN A 143 -6.54 -29.03 11.08
CA ASN A 143 -7.81 -29.51 10.54
C ASN A 143 -7.56 -30.49 9.40
#